data_AF-A0A0D7QN91-F1
#
_entry.id   AF-A0A0D7QN91-F1
#
_cell.length_a   1.000
_cell.length_b   1.000
_cell.length_c   1.000
_cell.angle_alpha   90.00
_cell.angle_beta   90.00
_cell.angle_gamma   90.00
#
_symmetry.space_group_name_H-M   'P 1'
#
loop_
_entity.id
_entity.type
_entity.pdbx_description
1 polymer ?
#
loop_
_entity_poly.entity_id
_entity_poly.type
_entity_poly.pdbx_seq_one_letter_code
_entity_poly.pdbx_strand_id
1 'polypeptide(L)' 'MALRRSGQLVTLQQAADYIMTLPDKTQQEQRWQVAVEHLINAAETGGGWLMFARIAMLRALNGDGGES' A
#
# COMPACT_ATOMS: atom_id res chain seq x y z
N MET A 1 20.04 14.21 17.36
CA MET A 1 18.72 13.79 17.87
C MET A 1 18.37 12.44 17.25
N ALA A 2 18.28 11.39 18.06
CA ALA A 2 17.94 10.05 17.58
C ALA A 2 16.44 9.80 17.76
N LEU A 3 15.68 9.82 16.67
CA LEU A 3 14.36 9.19 16.67
C LEU A 3 14.55 7.69 16.46
N ARG A 4 14.53 6.92 17.55
CA ARG A 4 14.17 5.50 17.44
C ARG A 4 12.70 5.45 17.03
N ARG A 5 12.44 5.19 15.76
CA ARG A 5 11.17 4.64 15.29
C ARG A 5 11.50 3.25 14.80
N SER A 6 11.02 2.22 15.50
CA SER A 6 10.95 0.86 14.98
C SER A 6 9.94 0.82 13.83
N GLY A 7 10.25 1.47 12.73
CA GLY A 7 9.57 1.31 11.47
C GLY A 7 10.45 0.39 10.66
N GLN A 8 10.07 -0.87 10.50
CA GLN A 8 10.70 -1.74 9.53
C GLN A 8 10.72 -0.99 8.20
N LEU A 9 11.88 -0.91 7.55
CA LEU A 9 11.96 -0.39 6.18
C LEU A 9 11.12 -1.34 5.32
N VAL A 10 9.95 -0.87 4.89
CA VAL A 10 9.08 -1.58 3.96
C VAL A 10 9.34 -1.03 2.57
N THR A 11 9.74 -1.89 1.64
CA THR A 11 9.90 -1.55 0.22
C THR A 11 8.57 -1.65 -0.52
N LEU A 12 8.49 -1.05 -1.72
CA LEU A 12 7.33 -1.23 -2.61
C LEU A 12 7.09 -2.70 -2.95
N GLN A 13 8.17 -3.47 -3.12
CA GLN A 13 8.09 -4.90 -3.36
C GLN A 13 7.44 -5.63 -2.18
N GLN A 14 7.88 -5.36 -0.95
CA GLN A 14 7.29 -6.00 0.24
C GLN A 14 5.81 -5.64 0.42
N ALA A 15 5.40 -4.43 0.02
CA ALA A 15 3.99 -4.05 0.02
C ALA A 15 3.19 -4.82 -1.05
N ALA A 16 3.73 -5.00 -2.25
CA ALA A 16 3.10 -5.81 -3.29
C ALA A 16 3.02 -7.30 -2.90
N ASP A 17 4.10 -7.86 -2.36
CA ASP A 17 4.15 -9.23 -1.85
C ASP A 17 3.06 -9.46 -0.79
N TYR A 18 2.87 -8.51 0.12
CA TYR A 18 1.79 -8.58 1.10
C TYR A 18 0.41 -8.67 0.42
N ILE A 19 0.12 -7.82 -0.59
CA ILE A 19 -1.17 -7.87 -1.31
C ILE A 19 -1.37 -9.23 -1.99
N MET A 20 -0.31 -9.80 -2.58
CA MET A 20 -0.36 -11.12 -3.23
C MET A 20 -0.62 -12.28 -2.27
N THR A 21 -0.40 -12.08 -0.96
CA THR A 21 -0.71 -13.10 0.07
C THR A 21 -2.16 -13.04 0.56
N LEU A 22 -2.93 -12.02 0.18
CA LEU A 22 -4.33 -11.90 0.57
C LEU A 22 -5.20 -12.94 -0.13
N PRO A 23 -6.34 -13.34 0.47
CA PRO A 23 -7.33 -14.14 -0.23
C PRO A 23 -7.78 -13.44 -1.52
N ASP A 24 -8.00 -14.21 -2.58
CA ASP A 24 -8.38 -13.72 -3.91
C ASP A 24 -9.56 -12.73 -3.88
N LYS A 25 -10.58 -13.01 -3.06
CA LYS A 25 -11.73 -12.13 -2.86
C LYS A 25 -11.36 -10.80 -2.23
N THR A 26 -10.44 -10.80 -1.28
CA THR A 26 -9.95 -9.60 -0.61
C THR A 26 -9.05 -8.81 -1.54
N GLN A 27 -8.13 -9.45 -2.25
CA GLN A 27 -7.25 -8.80 -3.22
C GLN A 27 -8.04 -8.04 -4.31
N GLN A 28 -9.19 -8.56 -4.72
CA GLN A 28 -10.05 -7.94 -5.74
C GLN A 28 -10.88 -6.75 -5.22
N GLU A 29 -10.95 -6.52 -3.91
CA GLU A 29 -11.66 -5.35 -3.40
C GLU A 29 -10.98 -4.06 -3.89
N GLN A 30 -11.79 -3.04 -4.17
CA GLN A 30 -11.33 -1.79 -4.76
C GLN A 30 -10.18 -1.14 -3.99
N ARG A 31 -10.21 -1.20 -2.65
CA ARG A 31 -9.15 -0.64 -1.79
C ARG A 31 -7.77 -1.24 -2.06
N TRP A 32 -7.72 -2.53 -2.37
CA TRP A 32 -6.47 -3.24 -2.68
C TRP A 32 -6.03 -2.99 -4.12
N GLN A 33 -6.97 -2.91 -5.06
CA GLN A 33 -6.66 -2.53 -6.45
C GLN A 33 -6.08 -1.12 -6.55
N VAL A 34 -6.65 -0.17 -5.83
CA VAL A 34 -6.13 1.20 -5.73
C VAL A 34 -4.72 1.20 -5.13
N ALA A 35 -4.47 0.41 -4.08
CA ALA A 35 -3.13 0.29 -3.51
C ALA A 35 -2.11 -0.26 -4.51
N VAL A 36 -2.47 -1.29 -5.30
CA VAL A 36 -1.62 -1.85 -6.36
C VAL A 36 -1.28 -0.81 -7.43
N GLU A 37 -2.26 -0.06 -7.92
CA GLU A 37 -2.03 0.99 -8.94
C GLU A 37 -1.00 2.02 -8.45
N HIS A 38 -1.14 2.46 -7.20
CA HIS A 38 -0.21 3.43 -6.63
C HIS A 38 1.19 2.86 -6.39
N LEU A 39 1.29 1.57 -6.04
CA LEU A 39 2.57 0.88 -5.94
C LEU A 39 3.28 0.82 -7.30
N ILE A 40 2.55 0.54 -8.38
CA ILE A 40 3.09 0.52 -9.75
C ILE A 40 3.57 1.92 -10.15
N ASN A 41 2.72 2.94 -10.01
CA ASN A 41 3.10 4.33 -10.31
C ASN A 41 4.33 4.78 -9.50
N ALA A 42 4.44 4.35 -8.25
CA ALA A 42 5.59 4.63 -7.41
C ALA A 42 6.87 3.91 -7.86
N ALA A 43 6.76 2.68 -8.36
CA ALA A 43 7.89 1.92 -8.88
C ALA A 43 8.39 2.50 -10.22
N GLU A 44 7.49 2.98 -11.07
CA GLU A 44 7.81 3.51 -12.39
C GLU A 44 8.29 4.97 -12.35
N THR A 45 7.62 5.81 -11.55
CA THR A 45 7.86 7.26 -11.54
C THR A 45 8.64 7.73 -10.30
N GLY A 46 8.48 7.07 -9.16
CA GLY A 46 9.04 7.52 -7.89
C GLY A 46 8.46 8.86 -7.42
N GLY A 47 9.22 9.59 -6.60
CA GLY A 47 8.83 10.92 -6.11
C GLY A 47 7.56 10.92 -5.26
N GLY A 48 6.62 11.82 -5.55
CA GLY A 48 5.36 11.97 -4.80
C GLY A 48 4.51 10.69 -4.74
N TRP A 49 4.66 9.80 -5.73
CA TRP A 49 3.97 8.52 -5.75
C TRP A 49 4.35 7.59 -4.61
N LEU A 50 5.55 7.69 -4.04
CA LEU A 50 5.93 6.93 -2.85
C LEU A 50 5.02 7.25 -1.66
N MET A 51 4.60 8.52 -1.52
CA MET A 51 3.68 8.93 -0.47
C MET A 51 2.25 8.46 -0.77
N PHE A 52 1.81 8.54 -2.02
CA PHE A 52 0.48 8.06 -2.39
C PHE A 52 0.36 6.54 -2.23
N ALA A 53 1.37 5.76 -2.62
CA ALA A 53 1.42 4.33 -2.37
C ALA A 53 1.32 4.00 -0.88
N ARG A 54 2.06 4.75 -0.04
CA ARG A 54 1.98 4.61 1.41
C ARG A 54 0.58 4.89 1.95
N ILE A 55 -0.07 5.96 1.49
CA ILE A 55 -1.43 6.34 1.93
C ILE A 55 -2.45 5.30 1.47
N ALA A 56 -2.37 4.85 0.22
CA ALA A 56 -3.28 3.84 -0.33
C ALA A 56 -3.18 2.51 0.44
N MET A 57 -1.97 2.06 0.77
CA MET A 57 -1.75 0.89 1.63
C MET A 57 -2.36 1.06 3.02
N LEU A 58 -2.17 2.23 3.66
CA LEU A 58 -2.76 2.50 4.97
C LEU A 58 -4.30 2.49 4.93
N ARG A 59 -4.91 3.03 3.87
CA ARG A 59 -6.38 2.98 3.68
C ARG A 59 -6.86 1.55 3.47
N ALA A 60 -6.18 0.78 2.63
CA ALA A 60 -6.53 -0.62 2.38
C ALA A 60 -6.45 -1.47 3.66
N LEU A 61 -5.42 -1.26 4.47
CA LEU A 61 -5.25 -1.92 5.77
C LEU A 61 -6.31 -1.51 6.82
N ASN A 62 -6.70 -0.24 6.85
CA ASN A 62 -7.71 0.26 7.79
C ASN A 62 -9.14 -0.06 7.37
N GLY A 63 -9.33 -0.54 6.14
CA GLY A 63 -10.63 -0.95 5.62
C GLY A 63 -11.63 0.18 5.38
N ASP A 64 -11.20 1.45 5.45
CA ASP A 64 -12.02 2.62 5.09
C ASP A 64 -12.54 2.44 3.65
N GLY A 65 -13.85 2.37 3.37
CA GLY A 65 -15.02 2.68 4.19
C GLY A 65 -16.09 3.26 3.26
N GLY A 66 -16.43 2.52 2.20
CA GLY A 66 -17.30 2.95 1.11
C GLY A 66 -18.22 1.84 0.62
N GLU A 67 -18.78 1.08 1.55
CA GLU A 67 -20.06 0.41 1.34
C GLU A 67 -21.11 1.29 2.03
N SER A 68 -21.81 2.09 1.23
CA SER A 68 -23.11 2.70 1.58
C SER A 68 -24.04 2.49 0.40
#